data_AF-A0A7C0YLH7-F1
#
_entry.id   AF-A0A7C0YLH7-F1
#
_cell.length_a   1.000
_cell.length_b   1.000
_cell.length_c   1.000
_cell.angle_alpha   90.00
_cell.angle_beta   90.00
_cell.angle_gamma   90.00
#
_symmetry.space_group_name_H-M   'P 1'
#
loop_
_entity.id
_entity.type
_entity.pdbx_description
1 polymer ?
#
loop_
_entity_poly.entity_id
_entity_poly.type
_entity_poly.pdbx_seq_one_letter_code
_entity_poly.pdbx_strand_id
1 'polypeptide(L)'
;AVGNLLPAEISKYKEYALAVAAKPFLGKAGFMLIGLGALLSTASAINATMFGTARLAMVMAQDSDLPNVFSHRERRNNIPYVSLIFITALTLLFVNTTDLTIISSFASSTFLLLFAAINLSAVRLRRRIGINMVTPISGLILSLLSWIVLCVYLYRSYSRGLVWIGAIYLCVVVAELFFSERRLFFKQKLEGGKDGKDRGLRKVIGR
;
A
#
# COMPACT_ATOMS: atom_id res chain seq x y z
N ALA A 1 7.83 -25.48 -11.93
CA ALA A 1 7.93 -24.63 -13.13
C ALA A 1 9.32 -24.72 -13.79
N VAL A 2 10.40 -24.80 -13.00
CA VAL A 2 11.72 -25.20 -13.51
C VAL A 2 11.66 -26.68 -13.91
N GLY A 3 11.82 -26.99 -15.21
CA GLY A 3 11.92 -28.35 -15.74
C GLY A 3 11.02 -28.71 -16.93
N ASN A 4 9.94 -27.96 -17.21
CA ASN A 4 8.92 -28.39 -18.19
C ASN A 4 8.54 -27.35 -19.26
N LEU A 5 9.07 -26.13 -19.18
CA LEU A 5 8.91 -25.09 -20.22
C LEU A 5 10.30 -24.53 -20.55
N LEU A 6 10.56 -24.28 -21.83
CA LEU A 6 11.78 -23.58 -22.21
C LEU A 6 11.73 -22.12 -21.72
N PRO A 7 12.88 -21.47 -21.42
CA PRO A 7 12.92 -20.07 -21.01
C PRO A 7 12.16 -19.12 -21.96
N ALA A 8 12.16 -19.44 -23.26
CA ALA A 8 11.40 -18.72 -24.28
C ALA A 8 9.88 -18.84 -24.11
N GLU A 9 9.37 -20.00 -23.71
CA GLU A 9 7.93 -20.22 -23.47
C GLU A 9 7.45 -19.55 -22.19
N ILE A 10 8.29 -19.54 -21.14
CA ILE A 10 8.03 -18.78 -19.91
C ILE A 10 7.92 -17.29 -20.23
N SER A 11 8.77 -16.77 -21.12
CA SER A 11 8.71 -15.37 -21.55
C SER A 11 7.47 -15.06 -22.40
N LYS A 12 7.03 -15.99 -23.26
CA LYS A 12 5.84 -15.84 -24.10
C LYS A 12 4.54 -15.87 -23.29
N TYR A 13 4.48 -16.69 -22.24
CA TYR A 13 3.28 -16.90 -21.43
C TYR A 13 3.40 -16.33 -20.01
N LYS A 14 4.18 -15.26 -19.80
CA LYS A 14 4.49 -14.72 -18.46
C LYS A 14 3.28 -14.57 -17.54
N GLU A 15 2.14 -14.13 -18.06
CA GLU A 15 0.93 -13.84 -17.28
C GLU A 15 0.21 -15.10 -16.77
N TYR A 16 0.37 -16.24 -17.44
CA TYR A 16 -0.30 -17.50 -17.09
C TYR A 16 0.64 -18.71 -17.20
N ALA A 17 1.94 -18.48 -17.02
CA ALA A 17 3.01 -19.47 -17.23
C ALA A 17 2.81 -20.72 -16.36
N LEU A 18 2.31 -20.55 -15.14
CA LEU A 18 1.98 -21.66 -14.22
C LEU A 18 0.89 -22.57 -14.78
N ALA A 19 -0.16 -22.01 -15.37
CA ALA A 19 -1.22 -22.80 -15.99
C ALA A 19 -0.69 -23.54 -17.23
N VAL A 20 0.10 -22.88 -18.07
CA VAL A 20 0.73 -23.51 -19.25
C VAL A 20 1.68 -24.63 -18.83
N ALA A 21 2.48 -24.41 -17.78
CA ALA A 21 3.43 -25.40 -17.27
C ALA A 21 2.76 -26.68 -16.76
N ALA A 22 1.47 -26.64 -16.43
CA ALA A 22 0.70 -27.79 -16.00
C ALA A 22 0.09 -28.60 -17.15
N LYS A 23 0.02 -28.06 -18.37
CA LYS A 23 -0.52 -28.79 -19.53
C LYS A 23 0.18 -30.13 -19.78
N PRO A 24 1.52 -30.23 -19.73
CA PRO A 24 2.20 -31.50 -20.04
C PRO A 24 2.04 -32.57 -18.96
N PHE A 25 1.73 -32.20 -17.71
CA PHE A 25 1.56 -33.15 -16.60
C PHE A 25 0.09 -33.51 -16.32
N LEU A 26 -0.81 -32.53 -16.40
CA LEU A 26 -2.20 -32.63 -15.95
C LEU A 26 -3.22 -32.40 -17.09
N GLY A 27 -2.74 -32.23 -18.32
CA GLY A 27 -3.58 -32.01 -19.50
C GLY A 27 -4.43 -30.72 -19.42
N LYS A 28 -5.53 -30.70 -20.18
CA LYS A 28 -6.46 -29.57 -20.24
C LYS A 28 -7.19 -29.32 -18.91
N ALA A 29 -7.45 -30.37 -18.13
CA ALA A 29 -8.08 -30.29 -16.83
C ALA A 29 -7.19 -29.55 -15.82
N GLY A 30 -5.89 -29.86 -15.75
CA GLY A 30 -4.94 -29.15 -14.90
C GLY A 30 -4.77 -27.68 -15.27
N PHE A 31 -4.72 -27.37 -16.57
CA PHE A 31 -4.69 -25.99 -17.05
C PHE A 31 -5.91 -25.19 -16.54
N MET A 32 -7.12 -25.76 -16.68
CA MET A 32 -8.35 -25.11 -16.20
C MET A 32 -8.39 -24.97 -14.68
N LEU A 33 -8.00 -26.01 -13.93
CA LEU A 33 -7.99 -25.97 -12.47
C LEU A 33 -7.04 -24.90 -11.94
N ILE A 34 -5.81 -24.82 -12.47
CA ILE A 34 -4.85 -23.79 -12.06
C ILE A 34 -5.31 -22.40 -12.48
N GLY A 35 -5.87 -22.25 -13.68
CA GLY A 35 -6.42 -20.98 -14.15
C GLY A 35 -7.56 -20.48 -13.25
N LEU A 36 -8.54 -21.34 -12.95
CA LEU A 36 -9.66 -21.00 -12.05
C LEU A 36 -9.18 -20.73 -10.63
N GLY A 37 -8.24 -21.54 -10.11
CA GLY A 37 -7.64 -21.31 -8.81
C GLY A 37 -6.92 -19.96 -8.72
N ALA A 38 -6.18 -19.58 -9.76
CA ALA A 38 -5.52 -18.28 -9.85
C ALA A 38 -6.53 -17.12 -9.88
N LEU A 39 -7.61 -17.23 -10.65
CA LEU A 39 -8.66 -16.20 -10.71
C LEU A 39 -9.39 -16.04 -9.37
N LEU A 40 -9.78 -17.13 -8.72
CA LEU A 40 -10.46 -17.09 -7.42
C LEU A 40 -9.54 -16.55 -6.32
N SER A 41 -8.25 -16.93 -6.35
CA SER A 41 -7.24 -16.46 -5.40
C SER A 41 -6.98 -14.96 -5.55
N THR A 42 -6.77 -14.49 -6.79
CA THR A 42 -6.56 -13.06 -7.08
C THR A 42 -7.78 -12.21 -6.74
N ALA A 43 -8.99 -12.67 -7.10
CA ALA A 43 -10.23 -11.98 -6.76
C ALA A 43 -10.39 -11.84 -5.23
N SER A 44 -10.12 -12.91 -4.47
CA SER A 44 -10.20 -12.90 -3.00
C SER A 44 -9.18 -11.96 -2.37
N ALA A 45 -7.93 -12.00 -2.85
CA ALA A 45 -6.84 -11.15 -2.35
C ALA A 45 -7.10 -9.66 -2.62
N ILE A 46 -7.58 -9.31 -3.81
CA ILE A 46 -7.94 -7.92 -4.16
C ILE A 46 -9.11 -7.46 -3.29
N ASN A 47 -10.16 -8.28 -3.15
CA ASN A 47 -11.33 -7.94 -2.35
C ASN A 47 -10.97 -7.68 -0.88
N ALA A 48 -10.15 -8.54 -0.26
CA ALA A 48 -9.67 -8.34 1.10
C ALA A 48 -8.82 -7.07 1.25
N THR A 49 -7.94 -6.81 0.27
CA THR A 49 -7.06 -5.63 0.28
C THR A 49 -7.84 -4.32 0.13
N MET A 50 -8.83 -4.28 -0.77
CA MET A 50 -9.67 -3.10 -1.00
C MET A 50 -10.47 -2.73 0.25
N PHE A 51 -11.13 -3.68 0.89
CA PHE A 51 -11.89 -3.40 2.12
C PHE A 51 -10.97 -3.06 3.30
N GLY A 52 -9.82 -3.73 3.42
CA GLY A 52 -8.83 -3.44 4.46
C GLY A 52 -8.27 -2.02 4.36
N THR A 53 -7.87 -1.62 3.15
CA THR A 53 -7.33 -0.27 2.89
C THR A 53 -8.39 0.82 3.04
N ALA A 54 -9.62 0.59 2.56
CA ALA A 54 -10.73 1.53 2.74
C ALA A 54 -11.08 1.74 4.22
N ARG A 55 -11.04 0.66 5.03
CA ARG A 55 -11.25 0.75 6.48
C ARG A 55 -10.11 1.48 7.18
N LEU A 56 -8.85 1.21 6.81
CA LEU A 56 -7.70 1.92 7.35
C LEU A 56 -7.78 3.43 7.05
N ALA A 57 -8.12 3.80 5.81
CA ALA A 57 -8.31 5.19 5.42
C ALA A 57 -9.44 5.88 6.22
N MET A 58 -10.53 5.16 6.50
CA MET A 58 -11.62 5.68 7.35
C MET A 58 -11.16 5.95 8.78
N VAL A 59 -10.38 5.04 9.39
CA VAL A 59 -9.84 5.22 10.75
C VAL A 59 -8.87 6.40 10.78
N MET A 60 -7.95 6.49 9.82
CA MET A 60 -7.04 7.64 9.69
C MET A 60 -7.80 8.97 9.52
N ALA A 61 -8.95 8.97 8.82
CA ALA A 61 -9.79 10.16 8.69
C ALA A 61 -10.51 10.52 9.99
N GLN A 62 -10.87 9.55 10.84
CA GLN A 62 -11.45 9.80 12.16
C GLN A 62 -10.42 10.40 13.12
N ASP A 63 -9.16 9.96 13.03
CA ASP A 63 -8.04 10.51 13.79
C ASP A 63 -7.53 11.87 13.25
N SER A 64 -8.22 12.44 12.24
CA SER A 64 -7.87 13.70 11.57
C SER A 64 -6.50 13.67 10.86
N ASP A 65 -6.01 12.47 10.51
CA ASP A 65 -4.82 12.27 9.67
C ASP A 65 -5.14 12.33 8.17
N LEU A 66 -6.40 12.06 7.79
CA LEU A 66 -6.94 12.24 6.45
C LEU A 66 -8.16 13.18 6.46
N PRO A 67 -8.55 13.79 5.31
CA PRO A 67 -9.73 14.63 5.23
C PRO A 67 -11.00 13.90 5.70
N ASN A 68 -11.89 14.63 6.38
CA ASN A 68 -13.20 14.12 6.84
C ASN A 68 -14.09 13.57 5.72
N VAL A 69 -13.79 13.83 4.45
CA VAL A 69 -14.48 13.22 3.32
C VAL A 69 -14.31 11.69 3.33
N PHE A 70 -13.17 11.17 3.80
CA PHE A 70 -12.90 9.74 3.91
C PHE A 70 -13.48 9.09 5.18
N SER A 71 -13.95 9.88 6.16
CA SER A 71 -14.67 9.36 7.33
C SER A 71 -16.17 9.17 7.08
N HIS A 72 -16.67 9.64 5.92
CA HIS A 72 -18.06 9.42 5.50
C HIS A 72 -18.31 7.92 5.28
N ARG A 73 -19.22 7.39 6.09
CA ARG A 73 -19.65 5.99 6.06
C ARG A 73 -21.14 5.91 5.81
N GLU A 74 -21.56 4.83 5.19
CA GLU A 74 -22.98 4.55 5.05
C GLU A 74 -23.60 4.26 6.42
N ARG A 75 -24.72 4.93 6.73
CA ARG A 75 -25.36 4.94 8.06
C ARG A 75 -25.85 3.56 8.50
N ARG A 76 -26.05 2.62 7.56
CA ARG A 76 -26.65 1.30 7.80
C ARG A 76 -25.62 0.18 7.98
N ASN A 77 -24.52 0.20 7.23
CA ASN A 77 -23.54 -0.91 7.19
C ASN A 77 -22.12 -0.54 7.64
N ASN A 78 -21.86 0.71 8.05
CA ASN A 78 -20.51 1.19 8.42
C ASN A 78 -19.45 0.99 7.32
N ILE A 79 -19.86 0.85 6.06
CA ILE A 79 -18.94 0.71 4.93
C ILE A 79 -18.44 2.10 4.52
N PRO A 80 -17.11 2.33 4.44
CA PRO A 80 -16.53 3.58 3.97
C PRO A 80 -16.59 3.65 2.43
N TYR A 81 -17.79 3.88 1.89
CA TYR A 81 -18.04 3.87 0.45
C TYR A 81 -17.19 4.89 -0.31
N VAL A 82 -16.95 6.08 0.28
CA VAL A 82 -16.12 7.13 -0.33
C VAL A 82 -14.68 6.66 -0.50
N SER A 83 -14.09 6.11 0.55
CA SER A 83 -12.73 5.56 0.51
C SER A 83 -12.63 4.39 -0.48
N LEU A 84 -13.64 3.51 -0.50
CA LEU A 84 -13.68 2.38 -1.42
C LEU A 84 -13.73 2.83 -2.89
N ILE A 85 -14.63 3.75 -3.23
CA ILE A 85 -14.75 4.29 -4.60
C ILE A 85 -13.45 4.98 -5.00
N PHE A 86 -12.87 5.78 -4.11
CA PHE A 86 -11.62 6.48 -4.38
C PHE A 86 -10.46 5.51 -4.66
N ILE A 87 -10.25 4.52 -3.79
CA ILE A 87 -9.20 3.50 -3.96
C ILE A 87 -9.43 2.69 -5.25
N THR A 88 -10.68 2.34 -5.56
CA THR A 88 -11.03 1.62 -6.79
C THR A 88 -10.71 2.43 -8.04
N ALA A 89 -11.13 3.70 -8.07
CA ALA A 89 -10.88 4.61 -9.18
C ALA A 89 -9.38 4.83 -9.39
N LEU A 90 -8.62 5.02 -8.31
CA LEU A 90 -7.17 5.17 -8.36
C LEU A 90 -6.49 3.90 -8.87
N THR A 91 -6.94 2.72 -8.41
CA THR A 91 -6.42 1.42 -8.87
C THR A 91 -6.69 1.22 -10.36
N LEU A 92 -7.92 1.50 -10.83
CA LEU A 92 -8.27 1.40 -12.24
C LEU A 92 -7.44 2.34 -13.11
N LEU A 93 -7.24 3.59 -12.65
CA LEU A 93 -6.38 4.53 -13.34
C LEU A 93 -4.96 3.98 -13.48
N PHE A 94 -4.38 3.50 -12.37
CA PHE A 94 -3.01 2.96 -12.37
C PHE A 94 -2.84 1.75 -13.28
N VAL A 95 -3.78 0.80 -13.25
CA VAL A 95 -3.75 -0.43 -14.07
C VAL A 95 -3.90 -0.11 -15.56
N ASN A 96 -4.64 0.93 -15.93
CA ASN A 96 -4.82 1.31 -17.34
C ASN A 96 -3.68 2.20 -17.88
N THR A 97 -3.01 2.98 -17.03
CA THR A 97 -1.94 3.90 -17.48
C THR A 97 -0.53 3.32 -17.37
N THR A 98 -0.35 2.20 -16.66
CA THR A 98 0.97 1.74 -16.23
C THR A 98 1.19 0.27 -16.54
N ASP A 99 2.41 -0.09 -16.97
CA ASP A 99 2.78 -1.49 -17.23
C ASP A 99 2.88 -2.33 -15.95
N LEU A 100 2.54 -3.62 -16.05
CA LEU A 100 2.61 -4.59 -14.94
C LEU A 100 4.00 -4.63 -14.28
N THR A 101 5.07 -4.46 -15.05
CA THR A 101 6.45 -4.43 -14.52
C THR A 101 6.66 -3.23 -13.60
N ILE A 102 6.15 -2.05 -13.97
CA ILE A 102 6.26 -0.84 -13.15
C ILE A 102 5.38 -0.98 -11.90
N ILE A 103 4.14 -1.47 -12.04
CA ILE A 103 3.21 -1.69 -10.92
C ILE A 103 3.83 -2.66 -9.90
N SER A 104 4.34 -3.81 -10.36
CA SER A 104 4.95 -4.82 -9.50
C SER A 104 6.24 -4.33 -8.84
N SER A 105 7.06 -3.57 -9.58
CA SER A 105 8.30 -2.99 -9.03
C SER A 105 8.02 -1.92 -7.98
N PHE A 106 7.04 -1.05 -8.23
CA PHE A 106 6.59 -0.03 -7.28
C PHE A 106 5.99 -0.67 -6.01
N ALA A 107 5.13 -1.67 -6.16
CA ALA A 107 4.57 -2.41 -5.04
C ALA A 107 5.67 -3.08 -4.22
N SER A 108 6.61 -3.77 -4.87
CA SER A 108 7.75 -4.43 -4.23
C SER A 108 8.64 -3.44 -3.48
N SER A 109 8.97 -2.30 -4.10
CA SER A 109 9.73 -1.23 -3.46
C SER A 109 9.01 -0.69 -2.22
N THR A 110 7.70 -0.43 -2.34
CA THR A 110 6.87 0.08 -1.24
C THR A 110 6.78 -0.93 -0.10
N PHE A 111 6.59 -2.22 -0.37
CA PHE A 111 6.60 -3.26 0.66
C PHE A 111 7.95 -3.40 1.36
N LEU A 112 9.06 -3.32 0.62
CA LEU A 112 10.40 -3.37 1.23
C LEU A 112 10.66 -2.17 2.14
N LEU A 113 10.28 -0.96 1.71
CA LEU A 113 10.36 0.25 2.53
C LEU A 113 9.43 0.17 3.75
N LEU A 114 8.21 -0.37 3.58
CA LEU A 114 7.28 -0.60 4.68
C LEU A 114 7.85 -1.57 5.70
N PHE A 115 8.45 -2.68 5.25
CA PHE A 115 9.13 -3.62 6.14
C PHE A 115 10.33 -2.98 6.85
N ALA A 116 11.12 -2.15 6.16
CA ALA A 116 12.20 -1.42 6.79
C ALA A 116 11.67 -0.46 7.88
N ALA A 117 10.58 0.27 7.61
CA ALA A 117 9.95 1.18 8.55
C ALA A 117 9.32 0.47 9.75
N ILE A 118 8.66 -0.67 9.54
CA ILE A 118 8.09 -1.52 10.61
C ILE A 118 9.21 -2.05 11.51
N ASN A 119 10.27 -2.61 10.91
CA ASN A 119 11.41 -3.10 11.67
C ASN A 119 12.12 -1.98 12.44
N LEU A 120 12.29 -0.80 11.83
CA LEU A 120 12.84 0.37 12.51
C LEU A 120 11.98 0.81 13.70
N SER A 121 10.65 0.80 13.52
CA SER A 121 9.69 1.10 14.57
C SER A 121 9.77 0.07 15.69
N ALA A 122 9.90 -1.22 15.37
CA ALA A 122 10.12 -2.28 16.34
C ALA A 122 11.44 -2.12 17.12
N VAL A 123 12.53 -1.69 16.48
CA VAL A 123 13.78 -1.34 17.18
C VAL A 123 13.56 -0.19 18.17
N ARG A 124 12.87 0.87 17.75
CA ARG A 124 12.59 2.04 18.60
C ARG A 124 11.69 1.70 19.79
N LEU A 125 10.66 0.89 19.56
CA LEU A 125 9.69 0.48 20.58
C LEU A 125 10.10 -0.79 21.34
N ARG A 126 11.28 -1.37 21.09
CA ARG A 126 11.73 -2.67 21.66
C ARG A 126 11.51 -2.81 23.16
N ARG A 127 11.73 -1.74 23.92
CA ARG A 127 11.58 -1.74 25.39
C ARG A 127 10.13 -1.87 25.84
N ARG A 128 9.17 -1.44 25.01
CA ARG A 128 7.73 -1.53 25.28
C ARG A 128 7.16 -2.89 24.89
N ILE A 129 7.68 -3.48 23.81
CA ILE A 129 7.20 -4.76 23.24
C ILE A 129 7.95 -5.99 23.78
N GLY A 130 9.05 -5.81 24.51
CA GLY A 130 9.80 -6.92 25.12
C GLY A 130 10.54 -7.81 24.11
N ILE A 131 10.92 -7.28 22.94
CA ILE A 131 11.55 -8.06 21.87
C ILE A 131 13.07 -7.86 21.86
N ASN A 132 13.81 -8.93 21.54
CA ASN A 132 15.25 -8.91 21.36
C ASN A 132 15.66 -8.01 20.17
N MET A 133 16.78 -7.29 20.30
CA MET A 133 17.23 -6.32 19.28
C MET A 133 17.64 -6.97 17.95
N VAL A 134 18.02 -8.25 17.97
CA VAL A 134 18.54 -8.97 16.80
C VAL A 134 17.47 -9.19 15.73
N THR A 135 16.24 -9.53 16.13
CA THR A 135 15.16 -9.87 15.18
C THR A 135 14.70 -8.68 14.32
N PRO A 136 14.43 -7.47 14.86
CA PRO A 136 14.06 -6.35 14.01
C PRO A 136 15.26 -5.77 13.24
N ILE A 137 16.49 -5.88 13.76
CA ILE A 137 17.68 -5.41 13.02
C ILE A 137 17.97 -6.28 11.81
N SER A 138 17.90 -7.61 11.95
CA SER A 138 18.11 -8.50 10.81
C SER A 138 17.05 -8.26 9.72
N GLY A 139 15.78 -8.08 10.11
CA GLY A 139 14.70 -7.72 9.19
C GLY A 139 14.93 -6.37 8.49
N LEU A 140 15.41 -5.36 9.22
CA LEU A 140 15.76 -4.05 8.65
C LEU A 140 16.91 -4.15 7.64
N ILE A 141 17.98 -4.85 7.99
CA ILE A 141 19.14 -5.01 7.09
C ILE A 141 18.73 -5.81 5.84
N LEU A 142 18.00 -6.91 6.00
CA LEU A 142 17.56 -7.74 4.88
C LEU A 142 16.60 -6.99 3.93
N SER A 143 15.67 -6.22 4.47
CA SER A 143 14.74 -5.41 3.67
C SER A 143 15.45 -4.30 2.92
N LEU A 144 16.38 -3.57 3.55
CA LEU A 144 17.19 -2.55 2.90
C LEU A 144 18.12 -3.14 1.84
N LEU A 145 18.77 -4.27 2.12
CA LEU A 145 19.64 -4.93 1.16
C LEU A 145 18.85 -5.42 -0.06
N SER A 146 17.68 -6.02 0.16
CA SER A 146 16.77 -6.42 -0.92
C SER A 146 16.28 -5.23 -1.73
N TRP A 147 16.03 -4.09 -1.09
CA TRP A 147 15.63 -2.85 -1.76
C TRP A 147 16.75 -2.29 -2.65
N ILE A 148 18.00 -2.30 -2.16
CA ILE A 148 19.17 -1.91 -2.96
C ILE A 148 19.31 -2.83 -4.19
N VAL A 149 19.15 -4.15 -4.02
CA VAL A 149 19.18 -5.10 -5.13
C VAL A 149 18.08 -4.79 -6.15
N LEU A 150 16.86 -4.49 -5.69
CA LEU A 150 15.76 -4.09 -6.57
C LEU A 150 16.09 -2.82 -7.35
N CYS A 151 16.64 -1.79 -6.70
CA CYS A 151 17.07 -0.55 -7.33
C CYS A 151 18.15 -0.79 -8.40
N VAL A 152 19.15 -1.61 -8.09
CA VAL A 152 20.22 -1.97 -9.04
C VAL A 152 19.67 -2.76 -10.23
N TYR A 153 18.76 -3.71 -9.98
CA TYR A 153 18.09 -4.47 -11.03
C TYR A 153 17.31 -3.56 -11.97
N LEU A 154 16.55 -2.62 -11.42
CA LEU A 154 15.72 -1.71 -12.19
C LEU A 154 16.54 -0.70 -12.98
N TYR A 155 17.64 -0.22 -12.41
CA TYR A 155 18.59 0.65 -13.09
C TYR A 155 19.20 -0.03 -14.32
N ARG A 156 19.58 -1.32 -14.21
CA ARG A 156 20.20 -2.09 -15.30
C ARG A 156 19.21 -2.58 -16.36
N SER A 157 17.99 -2.95 -15.99
CA SER A 157 17.00 -3.50 -16.94
C SER A 157 16.07 -2.47 -17.55
N TYR A 158 15.66 -1.43 -16.81
CA TYR A 158 14.59 -0.51 -17.21
C TYR A 158 14.85 0.94 -16.73
N SER A 159 15.86 1.60 -17.29
CA SER A 159 16.22 2.97 -16.89
C SER A 159 15.07 3.98 -17.06
N ARG A 160 14.16 3.79 -18.04
CA ARG A 160 12.93 4.61 -18.16
C ARG A 160 11.88 4.28 -17.10
N GLY A 161 11.79 3.03 -16.66
CA GLY A 161 10.83 2.60 -15.63
C GLY A 161 11.17 3.17 -14.25
N LEU A 162 12.46 3.39 -13.97
CA LEU A 162 12.92 4.02 -12.73
C LEU A 162 12.43 5.47 -12.62
N VAL A 163 12.40 6.23 -13.73
CA VAL A 163 11.85 7.60 -13.77
C VAL A 163 10.36 7.60 -13.44
N TRP A 164 9.58 6.66 -14.00
CA TRP A 164 8.15 6.53 -13.70
C TRP A 164 7.91 6.23 -12.22
N ILE A 165 8.68 5.31 -11.62
CA ILE A 165 8.57 4.99 -10.20
C ILE A 165 8.96 6.19 -9.34
N GLY A 166 10.03 6.90 -9.70
CA GLY A 166 10.43 8.14 -9.05
C GLY A 166 9.34 9.21 -9.13
N ALA A 167 8.69 9.37 -10.29
CA ALA A 167 7.58 10.30 -10.48
C ALA A 167 6.36 9.92 -9.63
N ILE A 168 6.04 8.63 -9.50
CA ILE A 168 4.98 8.15 -8.62
C ILE A 168 5.31 8.48 -7.16
N TYR A 169 6.53 8.18 -6.69
CA TYR A 169 6.94 8.52 -5.33
C TYR A 169 6.91 10.04 -5.09
N LEU A 170 7.37 10.83 -6.06
CA LEU A 170 7.32 12.29 -5.98
C LEU A 170 5.87 12.79 -5.89
N CYS A 171 4.96 12.25 -6.70
CA CYS A 171 3.54 12.58 -6.66
C CYS A 171 2.93 12.25 -5.28
N VAL A 172 3.27 11.08 -4.72
CA VAL A 172 2.84 10.68 -3.37
C VAL A 172 3.38 11.63 -2.30
N VAL A 173 4.66 12.00 -2.36
CA VAL A 173 5.28 12.95 -1.42
C VAL A 173 4.65 14.33 -1.54
N VAL A 174 4.42 14.82 -2.76
CA VAL A 174 3.74 16.11 -3.00
C VAL A 174 2.32 16.07 -2.46
N ALA A 175 1.58 14.97 -2.69
CA ALA A 175 0.26 14.78 -2.13
C ALA A 175 0.31 14.79 -0.59
N GLU A 176 1.25 14.07 0.04
CA GLU A 176 1.44 14.09 1.49
C GLU A 176 1.77 15.49 2.01
N LEU A 177 2.67 16.24 1.36
CA LEU A 177 3.02 17.60 1.76
C LEU A 177 1.82 18.53 1.67
N PHE A 178 1.03 18.43 0.59
CA PHE A 178 -0.19 19.21 0.42
C PHE A 178 -1.25 18.85 1.47
N PHE A 179 -1.35 17.57 1.85
CA PHE A 179 -2.18 17.12 2.97
C PHE A 179 -1.65 17.61 4.32
N SER A 180 -0.34 17.62 4.53
CA SER A 180 0.33 18.05 5.76
C SER A 180 0.15 19.55 6.01
N GLU A 181 0.26 20.38 4.97
CA GLU A 181 -0.01 21.82 5.09
C GLU A 181 -1.48 22.10 5.45
N ARG A 182 -2.43 21.35 4.85
CA ARG A 182 -3.84 21.41 5.26
C ARG A 182 -4.04 20.94 6.71
N ARG A 183 -3.29 19.94 7.18
CA ARG A 183 -3.34 19.41 8.55
C ARG A 183 -2.88 20.44 9.58
N LEU A 184 -1.78 21.16 9.31
CA LEU A 184 -1.29 22.24 10.18
C LEU A 184 -2.33 23.35 10.33
N PHE A 185 -2.96 23.75 9.22
CA PHE A 185 -4.04 24.75 9.22
C PHE A 185 -5.28 24.30 10.01
N PHE A 186 -5.67 23.03 9.89
CA PHE A 186 -6.85 22.51 10.59
C PHE A 186 -6.61 22.31 12.09
N LYS A 187 -5.40 21.90 12.49
CA LYS A 187 -5.01 21.74 13.89
C LYS A 187 -4.97 23.08 14.64
N GLN A 188 -4.43 24.14 14.02
CA GLN A 188 -4.44 25.50 14.59
C GLN A 188 -5.86 26.04 14.79
N LYS A 189 -6.81 25.75 13.89
CA LYS A 189 -8.20 26.21 14.00
C LYS A 189 -8.98 25.53 15.13
N LEU A 190 -8.68 24.26 15.42
CA LEU A 190 -9.28 23.52 16.53
C LEU A 190 -8.68 23.91 17.89
N GLU A 191 -7.37 24.14 17.97
CA GLU A 191 -6.70 24.61 19.18
C GLU A 191 -7.11 26.07 19.51
N GLY A 192 -7.17 26.96 18.51
CA GLY A 192 -7.66 28.34 18.70
C GLY A 192 -9.14 28.43 19.09
N GLY A 193 -9.98 27.47 18.65
CA GLY A 193 -11.39 27.39 19.04
C GLY A 193 -11.63 26.89 20.47
N LYS A 194 -10.77 25.98 20.97
CA LYS A 194 -10.81 25.53 22.38
C LYS A 194 -10.36 26.64 23.34
N ASP A 195 -9.30 27.35 22.98
CA ASP A 195 -8.74 28.42 23.82
C ASP A 195 -9.67 29.65 23.94
N GLY A 196 -10.45 29.94 22.90
CA GLY A 196 -11.52 30.95 22.94
C GLY A 196 -12.73 30.54 23.80
N LYS A 197 -13.08 29.25 23.82
CA LYS A 197 -14.22 28.72 24.58
C LYS A 197 -13.92 28.63 26.08
N ASP A 198 -12.70 28.25 26.47
CA ASP A 198 -12.25 28.20 27.87
C ASP A 198 -12.12 29.61 28.49
N ARG A 199 -11.69 30.62 27.71
CA ARG A 199 -11.71 32.02 28.17
C ARG A 199 -13.13 32.56 28.36
N GLY A 200 -14.08 32.14 27.53
CA GLY A 200 -15.50 32.47 27.68
C GLY A 200 -16.10 31.87 28.95
N LEU A 201 -15.85 30.58 29.21
CA LEU A 201 -16.30 29.90 30.43
C LEU A 201 -15.70 30.50 31.71
N ARG A 202 -14.41 30.85 31.72
CA ARG A 202 -13.78 31.54 32.86
C ARG A 202 -14.38 32.92 33.15
N LYS A 203 -14.82 33.66 32.12
CA LYS A 203 -15.53 34.95 32.30
C LYS A 203 -16.94 34.80 32.86
N VAL A 204 -17.62 33.69 32.60
CA VAL A 204 -19.00 33.44 33.06
C VAL A 204 -19.02 32.89 34.49
N ILE A 205 -18.01 32.10 34.88
CA ILE A 205 -17.92 31.50 36.22
C ILE A 205 -17.24 32.46 37.23
N GLY A 206 -16.49 33.46 36.75
CA GLY A 206 -15.79 34.45 37.57
C GLY A 206 -16.57 35.73 37.91
N ARG A 207 -17.90 35.73 37.83
CA ARG A 207 -18.79 36.82 38.26
C ARG A 207 -19.79 36.34 39.29
#